data_AF-A0A962UDC3-F1
#
_entry.id   AF-A0A962UDC3-F1
#
_cell.length_a   1.000
_cell.length_b   1.000
_cell.length_c   1.000
_cell.angle_alpha   90.00
_cell.angle_beta   90.00
_cell.angle_gamma   90.00
#
_symmetry.space_group_name_H-M   'P 1'
#
loop_
_entity.id
_entity.type
_entity.pdbx_description
1 polymer ?
#
loop_
_entity_poly.entity_id
_entity_poly.type
_entity_poly.pdbx_seq_one_letter_code
_entity_poly.pdbx_strand_id
1 'polypeptide(L)'
;MNNTTNSDDLQHLTAALLAPLIPLITALDEADLHHEDLPLAMPGLLECFLEPEVQAALPAGLRAVAAVYLEGLPGYRDGDLDRATLQHELRLALWDGEAFPIEEREIEELGLEELGLEEYRDG
;
A
#
# COMPACT_ATOMS: atom_id res chain seq x y z
N MET A 1 -27.56 -6.45 -17.63
CA MET A 1 -27.13 -5.04 -17.60
C MET A 1 -25.85 -4.98 -16.77
N ASN A 2 -24.71 -4.87 -17.48
CA ASN A 2 -23.47 -4.15 -17.14
C ASN A 2 -23.15 -3.83 -15.66
N ASN A 3 -22.74 -4.85 -14.87
CA ASN A 3 -22.00 -4.65 -13.60
C ASN A 3 -20.49 -4.86 -13.76
N THR A 4 -20.02 -5.43 -14.87
CA THR A 4 -18.60 -5.78 -15.07
C THR A 4 -17.71 -4.56 -15.28
N THR A 5 -18.22 -3.50 -15.92
CA THR A 5 -17.42 -2.31 -16.27
C THR A 5 -16.93 -1.53 -15.05
N ASN A 6 -17.72 -1.43 -13.97
CA ASN A 6 -17.32 -0.68 -12.79
C ASN A 6 -16.25 -1.40 -11.96
N SER A 7 -16.27 -2.73 -11.91
CA SER A 7 -15.29 -3.51 -11.16
C SER A 7 -13.90 -3.43 -11.81
N ASP A 8 -13.82 -3.54 -13.13
CA ASP A 8 -12.54 -3.49 -13.86
C ASP A 8 -11.90 -2.09 -13.79
N ASP A 9 -12.72 -1.03 -13.84
CA ASP A 9 -12.27 0.36 -13.73
C ASP A 9 -11.75 0.68 -12.31
N LEU A 10 -12.43 0.18 -11.27
CA LEU A 10 -12.00 0.34 -9.89
C LEU A 10 -10.69 -0.41 -9.61
N GLN A 11 -10.56 -1.65 -10.10
CA GLN A 11 -9.32 -2.41 -9.97
C GLN A 11 -8.15 -1.73 -10.69
N HIS A 12 -8.38 -1.18 -11.89
CA HIS A 12 -7.36 -0.38 -12.59
C HIS A 12 -6.97 0.87 -11.82
N LEU A 13 -7.94 1.57 -11.21
CA LEU A 13 -7.67 2.75 -10.40
C LEU A 13 -6.85 2.41 -9.16
N THR A 14 -7.21 1.37 -8.42
CA THR A 14 -6.48 0.90 -7.24
C THR A 14 -5.06 0.49 -7.61
N ALA A 15 -4.89 -0.27 -8.70
CA ALA A 15 -3.56 -0.65 -9.19
C ALA A 15 -2.72 0.59 -9.56
N ALA A 16 -3.31 1.59 -10.21
CA ALA A 16 -2.62 2.83 -10.55
C ALA A 16 -2.21 3.65 -9.32
N LEU A 17 -3.05 3.69 -8.29
CA LEU A 17 -2.77 4.41 -7.04
C LEU A 17 -1.70 3.72 -6.20
N LEU A 18 -1.66 2.38 -6.19
CA LEU A 18 -0.69 1.58 -5.45
C LEU A 18 0.64 1.38 -6.20
N ALA A 19 0.65 1.45 -7.52
CA ALA A 19 1.86 1.29 -8.35
C ALA A 19 3.10 2.06 -7.84
N PRO A 20 3.02 3.34 -7.42
CA PRO A 20 4.19 4.03 -6.86
C PRO A 20 4.57 3.57 -5.45
N LEU A 21 3.63 3.05 -4.64
CA LEU A 21 3.89 2.58 -3.28
C LEU A 21 4.61 1.21 -3.26
N ILE A 22 4.30 0.32 -4.21
CA ILE A 22 4.85 -1.04 -4.27
C ILE A 22 6.40 -1.07 -4.24
N PRO A 23 7.13 -0.31 -5.08
CA PRO A 23 8.59 -0.31 -5.04
C PRO A 23 9.17 0.17 -3.71
N LEU A 24 8.50 1.10 -3.02
CA LEU A 24 8.92 1.58 -1.71
C LEU A 24 8.82 0.47 -0.66
N ILE A 25 7.68 -0.22 -0.61
CA ILE A 25 7.47 -1.36 0.29
C ILE A 25 8.49 -2.47 0.01
N THR A 26 8.67 -2.84 -1.27
CA THR A 26 9.66 -3.87 -1.65
C THR A 26 11.07 -3.51 -1.20
N ALA A 27 11.47 -2.24 -1.35
CA ALA A 27 12.79 -1.79 -0.93
C ALA A 27 12.94 -1.83 0.59
N LEU A 28 11.90 -1.46 1.34
CA LEU A 28 11.88 -1.55 2.80
C LEU A 28 11.98 -3.00 3.28
N ASP A 29 11.23 -3.93 2.66
CA ASP A 29 11.31 -5.36 2.95
C ASP A 29 12.71 -5.93 2.68
N GLU A 30 13.35 -5.51 1.58
CA GLU A 30 14.71 -5.92 1.23
C GLU A 30 15.73 -5.38 2.26
N ALA A 31 15.58 -4.12 2.69
CA ALA A 31 16.43 -3.53 3.72
C ALA A 31 16.28 -4.24 5.08
N ASP A 32 15.05 -4.60 5.47
CA ASP A 32 14.78 -5.39 6.68
C ASP A 32 15.41 -6.78 6.61
N LEU A 33 15.26 -7.47 5.46
CA LEU A 33 15.89 -8.77 5.22
C LEU A 33 17.42 -8.71 5.34
N HIS A 34 18.03 -7.62 4.88
CA HIS A 34 19.46 -7.38 4.97
C HIS A 34 19.92 -6.84 6.34
N HIS A 35 19.00 -6.70 7.31
CA HIS A 35 19.25 -6.15 8.63
C HIS A 35 19.88 -4.76 8.58
N GLU A 36 19.49 -3.95 7.60
CA GLU A 36 19.82 -2.52 7.62
C GLU A 36 19.13 -1.87 8.83
N ASP A 37 19.82 -0.96 9.51
CA ASP A 37 19.25 -0.21 10.63
C ASP A 37 18.15 0.74 10.12
N LEU A 38 16.92 0.21 10.02
CA LEU A 38 15.73 0.99 9.68
C LEU A 38 15.31 1.82 10.90
N PRO A 39 14.83 3.07 10.70
CA PRO A 39 14.52 3.97 11.79
C PRO A 39 13.40 3.48 12.73
N LEU A 40 12.55 2.54 12.30
CA LEU A 40 11.43 1.96 13.05
C LEU A 40 11.16 0.51 12.61
N ALA A 41 10.44 -0.26 13.42
CA ALA A 41 9.86 -1.54 13.00
C ALA A 41 8.83 -1.29 11.88
N MET A 42 8.78 -2.19 10.89
CA MET A 42 7.91 -2.11 9.70
C MET A 42 6.45 -1.62 9.94
N PRO A 43 5.71 -2.03 11.00
CA PRO A 43 4.42 -1.42 11.30
C PRO A 43 4.63 -0.03 11.93
N GLY A 44 4.41 1.01 11.13
CA GLY A 44 4.52 2.41 11.53
C GLY A 44 5.57 3.20 10.74
N LEU A 45 6.58 2.53 10.16
CA LEU A 45 7.55 3.21 9.28
C LEU A 45 6.87 3.79 8.03
N LEU A 46 5.91 3.04 7.46
CA LEU A 46 5.12 3.49 6.33
C LEU A 46 4.21 4.65 6.73
N GLU A 47 3.53 4.60 7.87
CA GLU A 47 2.63 5.68 8.34
C GLU A 47 3.37 7.00 8.59
N CYS A 48 4.55 6.92 9.23
CA CYS A 48 5.38 8.08 9.53
C CYS A 48 6.34 8.46 8.39
N PHE A 49 6.22 7.86 7.20
CA PHE A 49 7.21 8.01 6.13
C PHE A 49 7.44 9.45 5.68
N LEU A 50 6.40 10.29 5.73
CA LEU A 50 6.50 11.70 5.37
C LEU A 50 7.15 12.57 6.45
N GLU A 51 7.40 12.04 7.65
CA GLU A 51 8.09 12.77 8.71
C GLU A 51 9.54 13.07 8.30
N PRO A 52 10.00 14.34 8.41
CA PRO A 52 11.36 14.73 8.05
C PRO A 52 12.44 13.90 8.76
N GLU A 53 12.20 13.54 10.02
CA GLU A 53 13.09 12.73 10.85
C GLU A 53 13.25 11.32 10.28
N VAL A 54 12.14 10.70 9.85
CA VAL A 54 12.15 9.38 9.20
C VAL A 54 12.91 9.44 7.88
N GLN A 55 12.64 10.44 7.04
CA GLN A 55 13.34 10.61 5.77
C GLN A 55 14.84 10.86 5.95
N ALA A 56 15.24 11.62 6.97
CA ALA A 56 16.63 11.88 7.29
C ALA A 56 17.37 10.62 7.79
N ALA A 57 16.65 9.75 8.49
CA ALA A 57 17.18 8.50 9.02
C ALA A 57 17.19 7.35 8.00
N LEU A 58 16.64 7.54 6.79
CA LEU A 58 16.63 6.49 5.77
C LEU A 58 18.07 6.07 5.36
N PRO A 59 18.35 4.75 5.34
CA PRO A 59 19.55 4.18 4.76
C PRO A 59 19.80 4.66 3.33
N ALA A 60 21.07 4.73 2.94
CA ALA A 60 21.47 5.22 1.62
C ALA A 60 20.84 4.42 0.47
N GLY A 61 20.65 3.11 0.64
CA GLY A 61 20.00 2.25 -0.35
C GLY A 61 18.54 2.62 -0.63
N LEU A 62 17.83 3.15 0.37
CA LEU A 62 16.41 3.49 0.27
C LEU A 62 16.13 4.89 -0.26
N ARG A 63 17.10 5.82 -0.15
CA ARG A 63 16.89 7.24 -0.52
C ARG A 63 16.46 7.44 -1.96
N ALA A 64 16.96 6.63 -2.89
CA ALA A 64 16.61 6.74 -4.30
C ALA A 64 15.13 6.37 -4.54
N VAL A 65 14.68 5.25 -3.95
CA VAL A 65 13.29 4.78 -4.07
C VAL A 65 12.34 5.72 -3.33
N ALA A 66 12.72 6.16 -2.13
CA ALA A 66 11.99 7.16 -1.35
C ALA A 66 11.80 8.47 -2.14
N ALA A 67 12.85 8.98 -2.78
CA ALA A 67 12.75 10.18 -3.60
C ALA A 67 11.78 10.00 -4.78
N VAL A 68 11.84 8.85 -5.47
CA VAL A 68 10.90 8.55 -6.56
C VAL A 68 9.45 8.52 -6.06
N TYR A 69 9.21 7.92 -4.89
CA TYR A 69 7.89 7.89 -4.28
C TYR A 69 7.36 9.30 -3.97
N LEU A 70 8.17 10.12 -3.30
CA LEU A 70 7.83 11.49 -2.92
C LEU A 70 7.58 12.37 -4.15
N GLU A 71 8.42 12.26 -5.18
CA GLU A 71 8.25 12.99 -6.45
C GLU A 71 6.98 12.58 -7.21
N GLY A 72 6.52 11.33 -7.02
CA GLY A 72 5.27 10.79 -7.55
C GLY A 72 4.05 11.02 -6.63
N LEU A 73 4.22 11.68 -5.49
CA LEU A 73 3.15 11.97 -4.54
C LEU A 73 2.51 13.33 -4.86
N PRO A 74 1.20 13.38 -5.21
CA PRO A 74 0.55 14.64 -5.52
C PRO A 74 0.58 15.60 -4.33
N GLY A 75 0.90 16.87 -4.58
CA GLY A 75 1.05 17.90 -3.55
C GLY A 75 2.49 18.06 -3.06
N TYR A 76 3.32 17.01 -3.08
CA TYR A 76 4.68 17.07 -2.54
C TYR A 76 5.57 18.08 -3.28
N ARG A 77 5.59 18.06 -4.61
CA ARG A 77 6.36 18.99 -5.44
C ARG A 77 5.93 20.45 -5.31
N ASP A 78 4.65 20.67 -5.02
CA ASP A 78 4.07 22.01 -4.88
C ASP A 78 4.25 22.56 -3.46
N GLY A 79 4.86 21.79 -2.55
CA GLY A 79 4.99 22.12 -1.13
C GLY A 79 3.69 22.01 -0.35
N ASP A 80 2.64 21.41 -0.95
CA ASP A 80 1.35 21.14 -0.32
C ASP A 80 1.45 19.82 0.45
N LEU A 81 2.03 19.91 1.64
CA LEU A 81 2.26 18.76 2.52
C LEU A 81 0.96 18.14 3.01
N ASP A 82 -0.09 18.93 3.26
CA ASP A 82 -1.40 18.42 3.69
C ASP A 82 -1.98 17.49 2.62
N ARG A 83 -1.92 17.90 1.35
CA ARG A 83 -2.35 17.06 0.23
C ARG A 83 -1.46 15.83 0.06
N ALA A 84 -0.15 15.99 0.22
CA ALA A 84 0.79 14.87 0.12
C ALA A 84 0.49 13.81 1.19
N THR A 85 0.23 14.24 2.43
CA THR A 85 -0.17 13.37 3.55
C THR A 85 -1.46 12.63 3.25
N LEU A 86 -2.53 13.32 2.84
CA LEU A 86 -3.80 12.68 2.51
C LEU A 86 -3.65 11.65 1.37
N GLN A 87 -2.81 11.92 0.37
CA GLN A 87 -2.56 10.98 -0.72
C GLN A 87 -1.73 9.78 -0.27
N HIS A 88 -0.81 9.97 0.67
CA HIS A 88 -0.03 8.91 1.25
C HIS A 88 -0.90 8.00 2.12
N GLU A 89 -1.70 8.57 3.03
CA GLU A 89 -2.68 7.86 3.85
C GLU A 89 -3.66 7.05 3.01
N LEU A 90 -4.19 7.62 1.92
CA LEU A 90 -5.06 6.90 0.99
C LEU A 90 -4.37 5.66 0.40
N ARG A 91 -3.10 5.79 0.00
CA ARG A 91 -2.35 4.65 -0.56
C ARG A 91 -2.10 3.56 0.48
N LEU A 92 -1.86 3.93 1.74
CA LEU A 92 -1.73 2.97 2.85
C LEU A 92 -3.06 2.26 3.11
N ALA A 93 -4.15 3.00 3.27
CA ALA A 93 -5.47 2.43 3.45
C ALA A 93 -5.88 1.49 2.31
N LEU A 94 -5.49 1.78 1.06
CA LEU A 94 -5.69 0.89 -0.09
C LEU A 94 -4.83 -0.36 -0.03
N TRP A 95 -3.60 -0.24 0.45
CA TRP A 95 -2.66 -1.35 0.61
C TRP A 95 -3.11 -2.31 1.72
N ASP A 96 -3.56 -1.76 2.85
CA ASP A 96 -4.05 -2.51 4.00
C ASP A 96 -5.47 -3.08 3.80
N GLY A 97 -6.12 -2.73 2.68
CA GLY A 97 -7.49 -3.14 2.36
C GLY A 97 -8.57 -2.36 3.12
N GLU A 98 -8.21 -1.35 3.92
CA GLU A 98 -9.13 -0.53 4.71
C GLU A 98 -9.96 0.45 3.86
N ALA A 99 -9.43 0.92 2.74
CA ALA A 99 -10.10 1.87 1.86
C ALA A 99 -11.12 1.22 0.89
N PHE A 100 -11.17 -0.10 0.82
CA PHE A 100 -12.21 -0.85 0.10
C PHE A 100 -12.79 -1.96 0.98
N PRO A 101 -13.76 -1.65 1.86
CA PRO A 101 -14.56 -2.69 2.49
C PRO A 101 -15.38 -3.37 1.39
N ILE A 102 -14.95 -4.55 0.95
CA ILE A 102 -15.84 -5.46 0.22
C ILE A 102 -16.86 -5.93 1.26
N GLU A 103 -18.14 -5.57 1.09
CA GLU A 103 -19.17 -6.02 2.03
C GLU A 103 -19.35 -7.54 1.92
N GLU A 104 -19.73 -8.25 3.00
CA GLU A 104 -19.97 -9.72 2.97
C GLU A 104 -20.91 -10.14 1.83
N ARG A 105 -21.85 -9.27 1.47
CA ARG A 105 -22.78 -9.49 0.35
C ARG A 105 -22.08 -9.47 -1.02
N GLU A 106 -21.02 -8.69 -1.19
CA GLU A 106 -20.21 -8.68 -2.41
C GLU A 106 -19.31 -9.93 -2.48
N ILE A 107 -18.91 -10.51 -1.34
CA ILE A 107 -18.20 -11.80 -1.28
C ILE A 107 -19.12 -12.94 -1.77
N GLU A 108 -20.38 -12.98 -1.29
CA GLU A 108 -21.41 -13.91 -1.78
C GLU A 108 -21.71 -13.71 -3.28
N GLU A 109 -21.88 -12.46 -3.74
CA GLU A 109 -22.15 -12.17 -5.16
C GLU A 109 -20.95 -12.51 -6.08
N LEU A 110 -19.71 -12.47 -5.58
CA LEU A 110 -18.50 -12.84 -6.31
C LEU A 110 -18.16 -14.35 -6.23
N GLY A 111 -18.91 -15.13 -5.45
CA GLY A 111 -18.65 -16.57 -5.26
C GLY A 111 -17.28 -16.85 -4.63
N LEU A 112 -16.76 -15.91 -3.84
CA LEU A 112 -15.51 -16.00 -3.10
C LEU A 112 -15.74 -16.54 -1.68
N GLU A 113 -16.85 -17.23 -1.47
CA GLU A 113 -17.03 -18.11 -0.32
C GLU A 113 -15.86 -19.09 -0.34
N GLU A 114 -14.96 -18.89 0.64
CA GLU A 114 -13.80 -19.70 0.93
C GLU A 114 -14.10 -21.16 0.55
N LEU A 115 -13.40 -21.68 -0.47
CA LEU A 115 -13.35 -23.11 -0.72
C LEU A 115 -12.81 -23.70 0.57
N GLY A 116 -13.74 -24.13 1.42
CA GLY A 116 -13.45 -24.70 2.72
C GLY A 116 -12.33 -25.68 2.51
N LEU A 117 -11.20 -25.40 3.14
CA LEU A 117 -10.26 -26.43 3.50
C LEU A 117 -11.03 -27.35 4.45
N GLU A 118 -11.94 -28.16 3.89
CA GLU A 118 -12.33 -29.43 4.45
C GLU A 118 -11.00 -30.16 4.58
N GLU A 119 -10.52 -30.14 5.82
CA GLU A 119 -9.58 -31.10 6.34
C GLU A 119 -9.86 -32.44 5.66
N TYR A 120 -8.92 -32.90 4.84
CA TYR A 120 -8.71 -34.33 4.67
C TYR A 120 -8.27 -34.88 6.03
N ARG A 121 -9.22 -35.00 6.94
CA ARG A 121 -9.12 -35.73 8.19
C ARG A 121 -10.34 -36.65 8.28
N ASP A 122 -9.98 -37.92 8.20
CA ASP A 122 -10.73 -39.13 8.54
C ASP A 122 -11.66 -39.74 7.48
N GLY A 123 -11.17 -40.86 6.94
CA GLY A 123 -11.82 -41.84 6.08
C GLY A 123 -10.81 -42.84 5.51
#